data_AF-A0A023AYW6-F1
#
_entry.id   AF-A0A023AYW6-F1
#
_cell.length_a   1.000
_cell.length_b   1.000
_cell.length_c   1.000
_cell.angle_alpha   90.00
_cell.angle_beta   90.00
_cell.angle_gamma   90.00
#
_symmetry.space_group_name_H-M   'P 1'
#
loop_
_entity.id
_entity.type
_entity.pdbx_description
1 polymer ?
#
loop_
_entity_poly.entity_id
_entity_poly.type
_entity_poly.pdbx_seq_one_letter_code
_entity_poly.pdbx_strand_id
1 'polypeptide(L)'
;MIPPPEDSEIRRPVALKTTGLSERLDPVYIGHLPKDLTDDLLKKILTECGVVVKIVRSRTPKTDELASFGLVELDNVESVWKVINMINDLEVIGSKLVVKCPAKTREMVDRWHNNRSYHLYKNNPSWSQEQIDAEFLAAEEPLRESIRSTVKAVEEAVAKAKAEKEADDKARASRLELMRQRLIERKAESEEQAASKRQRMEERKKEKTAPDSSLPSELVARQKHRVDAYLRKKQDFLKHLEEAKQNWPKTLDGLRKKAERREEDIIYRWSKAIPSAREAWNQLKADLEGYSAVLTVSYACSNGTSPLYDLEPKLASEASRLSTDCHDIPTARYWTHKVNSAREGMRRSEREDELSKEGERLKEDELSKKDERLKEESVDQPSPEEDELPDKPSQEHQPSSQGNQSGKEFLFSEIGNGDSPSGASGDAARLAAIKAHMQKVDQAADSEIDWARLSRTGLFVEGELRAWLVERTTEFVGAEDAEDMAEFILDQFPPRADQPPTEESLATEMREFLDVETDQFVKALWTRIKQC
;
A
#
# COMPACT_ATOMS: atom_id res chain seq x y z
N MET A 1 -63.62 17.45 -7.26
CA MET A 1 -63.03 16.18 -7.72
C MET A 1 -61.68 16.53 -8.30
N ILE A 2 -60.62 16.24 -7.56
CA ILE A 2 -59.23 16.52 -7.93
C ILE A 2 -58.68 15.18 -8.48
N PRO A 3 -58.08 15.12 -9.68
CA PRO A 3 -57.53 13.89 -10.22
C PRO A 3 -56.30 13.44 -9.42
N PRO A 4 -56.02 12.12 -9.34
CA PRO A 4 -54.87 11.60 -8.63
C PRO A 4 -53.55 11.97 -9.34
N PRO A 5 -52.45 12.15 -8.59
CA PRO A 5 -51.16 12.54 -9.16
C PRO A 5 -50.56 11.40 -10.01
N GLU A 6 -49.98 11.79 -11.15
CA GLU A 6 -49.34 10.92 -12.13
C GLU A 6 -48.09 10.22 -11.56
N ASP A 7 -47.91 8.96 -11.96
CA ASP A 7 -46.80 8.07 -11.60
C ASP A 7 -45.42 8.67 -11.98
N SER A 8 -44.80 9.41 -11.06
CA SER A 8 -43.41 9.83 -11.18
C SER A 8 -42.46 8.72 -10.71
N GLU A 9 -41.86 8.04 -11.69
CA GLU A 9 -40.49 7.48 -11.68
C GLU A 9 -40.08 6.50 -10.57
N ILE A 10 -40.73 5.33 -10.49
CA ILE A 10 -40.01 4.12 -10.04
C ILE A 10 -39.25 3.59 -11.25
N ARG A 11 -37.96 3.95 -11.37
CA ARG A 11 -37.08 3.46 -12.43
C ARG A 11 -37.08 1.92 -12.44
N ARG A 12 -37.58 1.32 -13.51
CA ARG A 12 -37.48 -0.13 -13.75
C ARG A 12 -35.99 -0.51 -13.83
N PRO A 13 -35.54 -1.63 -13.26
CA PRO A 13 -34.15 -2.03 -13.36
C PRO A 13 -33.78 -2.30 -14.82
N VAL A 14 -32.80 -1.56 -15.33
CA VAL A 14 -32.20 -1.78 -16.65
C VAL A 14 -31.41 -3.09 -16.58
N ALA A 15 -31.84 -4.08 -17.36
CA ALA A 15 -31.13 -5.34 -17.50
C ALA A 15 -29.95 -5.13 -18.47
N LEU A 16 -28.78 -4.78 -17.95
CA LEU A 16 -27.53 -4.85 -18.72
C LEU A 16 -27.04 -6.30 -18.76
N LYS A 17 -26.68 -6.76 -19.95
CA LYS A 17 -26.10 -8.09 -20.19
C LYS A 17 -24.70 -8.13 -19.58
N THR A 18 -24.46 -9.13 -18.73
CA THR A 18 -23.21 -9.37 -18.02
C THR A 18 -22.09 -9.78 -18.99
N THR A 19 -21.17 -8.86 -19.28
CA THR A 19 -19.87 -9.17 -19.87
C THR A 19 -19.00 -9.87 -18.83
N GLY A 20 -18.49 -11.05 -19.16
CA GLY A 20 -17.85 -12.01 -18.26
C GLY A 20 -16.47 -11.63 -17.72
N LEU A 21 -16.38 -10.57 -16.92
CA LEU A 21 -15.33 -10.42 -15.91
C LEU A 21 -15.94 -10.81 -14.58
N SER A 22 -15.30 -11.70 -13.81
CA SER A 22 -15.64 -11.92 -12.41
C SER A 22 -15.78 -10.56 -11.74
N GLU A 23 -17.02 -10.16 -11.39
CA GLU A 23 -17.34 -8.84 -10.82
C GLU A 23 -16.71 -8.73 -9.42
N ARG A 24 -15.41 -8.49 -9.38
CA ARG A 24 -14.65 -8.25 -8.14
C ARG A 24 -14.90 -6.84 -7.68
N LEU A 25 -15.15 -6.69 -6.37
CA LEU A 25 -15.33 -5.39 -5.75
C LEU A 25 -13.99 -4.67 -5.63
N ASP A 26 -13.93 -3.43 -6.11
CA ASP A 26 -12.76 -2.59 -5.88
C ASP A 26 -12.70 -2.17 -4.40
N PRO A 27 -11.49 -2.07 -3.82
CA PRO A 27 -11.31 -1.74 -2.41
C PRO A 27 -11.83 -0.33 -2.08
N VAL A 28 -12.49 -0.22 -0.94
CA VAL A 28 -13.08 1.01 -0.41
C VAL A 28 -12.02 1.81 0.34
N TYR A 29 -12.00 3.13 0.12
CA TYR A 29 -11.12 4.03 0.83
C TYR A 29 -11.75 4.49 2.15
N ILE A 30 -11.01 4.35 3.25
CA ILE A 30 -11.39 4.88 4.57
C ILE A 30 -10.30 5.85 5.02
N GLY A 31 -10.67 7.12 5.20
CA GLY A 31 -9.79 8.21 5.63
C GLY A 31 -10.10 8.72 7.03
N HIS A 32 -9.23 9.61 7.52
CA HIS A 32 -9.28 10.21 8.86
C HIS A 32 -9.22 9.17 9.99
N LEU A 33 -8.50 8.07 9.77
CA LEU A 33 -8.24 7.07 10.79
C LEU A 33 -7.29 7.63 11.86
N PRO A 34 -7.63 7.54 13.16
CA PRO A 34 -6.74 7.98 14.22
C PRO A 34 -5.50 7.08 14.31
N LYS A 35 -4.37 7.66 14.74
CA LYS A 35 -3.08 6.95 14.84
C LYS A 35 -3.10 5.82 15.88
N ASP A 36 -3.89 6.00 16.93
CA ASP A 36 -4.03 5.04 18.03
C ASP A 36 -4.89 3.82 17.67
N LEU A 37 -5.63 3.89 16.55
CA LEU A 37 -6.45 2.79 16.08
C LEU A 37 -5.58 1.80 15.31
N THR A 38 -5.45 0.59 15.83
CA THR A 38 -4.75 -0.51 15.16
C THR A 38 -5.63 -1.18 14.12
N ASP A 39 -5.02 -1.87 13.16
CA ASP A 39 -5.73 -2.53 12.07
C ASP A 39 -6.66 -3.64 12.59
N ASP A 40 -6.31 -4.28 13.71
CA ASP A 40 -7.16 -5.27 14.38
C ASP A 40 -8.43 -4.66 14.97
N LEU A 41 -8.32 -3.45 15.55
CA LEU A 41 -9.47 -2.73 16.10
C LEU A 41 -10.37 -2.21 14.98
N LEU A 42 -9.77 -1.68 13.91
CA LEU A 42 -10.49 -1.29 12.70
C LEU A 42 -11.24 -2.48 12.08
N LYS A 43 -10.58 -3.64 12.01
CA LYS A 43 -11.19 -4.88 11.53
C LYS A 43 -12.39 -5.30 12.36
N LYS A 44 -12.34 -5.16 13.70
CA LYS A 44 -13.49 -5.47 14.57
C LYS A 44 -14.70 -4.60 14.25
N ILE A 45 -14.52 -3.30 14.05
CA ILE A 45 -15.61 -2.38 13.68
C ILE A 45 -16.19 -2.76 12.30
N LEU A 46 -15.32 -3.04 11.33
CA LEU A 46 -15.75 -3.40 9.97
C LEU A 46 -16.40 -4.78 9.88
N THR A 47 -16.07 -5.70 10.79
CA THR A 47 -16.64 -7.06 10.83
C THR A 47 -18.14 -7.04 11.15
N GLU A 48 -18.62 -6.04 11.89
CA GLU A 48 -20.06 -5.83 12.13
C GLU A 48 -20.79 -5.53 10.81
N CYS A 49 -20.15 -4.78 9.90
CA CYS A 49 -20.73 -4.45 8.59
C CYS A 49 -20.63 -5.61 7.58
N GLY A 50 -19.67 -6.51 7.76
CA GLY A 50 -19.59 -7.78 7.05
C GLY A 50 -18.18 -8.35 6.92
N VAL A 51 -17.97 -9.21 5.90
CA VAL A 51 -16.72 -9.98 5.77
C VAL A 51 -15.62 -9.13 5.16
N VAL A 52 -14.59 -8.86 5.96
CA VAL A 52 -13.39 -8.14 5.55
C VAL A 52 -12.35 -9.11 5.01
N VAL A 53 -12.03 -8.98 3.71
CA VAL A 53 -11.03 -9.80 3.03
C VAL A 53 -9.63 -9.30 3.39
N LYS A 54 -9.40 -8.01 3.20
CA LYS A 54 -8.07 -7.41 3.36
C LYS A 54 -8.16 -5.95 3.78
N ILE A 55 -7.27 -5.55 4.68
CA ILE A 55 -7.04 -4.15 5.05
C ILE A 55 -5.61 -3.82 4.64
N VAL A 56 -5.45 -2.78 3.82
CA VAL A 56 -4.15 -2.27 3.38
C VAL A 56 -4.00 -0.85 3.91
N ARG A 57 -3.06 -0.68 4.85
CA ARG A 57 -2.73 0.61 5.42
C ARG A 57 -1.24 0.84 5.33
N SER A 58 -0.87 1.97 4.73
CA SER A 58 0.54 2.34 4.59
C SER A 58 1.09 2.83 5.92
N ARG A 59 2.40 2.66 6.13
CA ARG A 59 3.12 3.30 7.23
C ARG A 59 3.91 4.48 6.70
N THR A 60 3.96 5.56 7.47
CA THR A 60 4.71 6.75 7.08
C THR A 60 6.21 6.46 7.25
N PRO A 61 7.03 6.57 6.20
CA PRO A 61 8.43 6.13 6.24
C PRO A 61 9.31 6.93 7.21
N LYS A 62 8.89 8.13 7.62
CA LYS A 62 9.67 9.01 8.50
C LYS A 62 9.44 8.78 9.99
N THR A 63 8.23 8.36 10.38
CA THR A 63 7.83 8.25 11.79
C THR A 63 7.42 6.82 12.19
N ASP A 64 7.38 5.88 11.23
CA ASP A 64 6.81 4.52 11.37
C ASP A 64 5.36 4.52 11.92
N GLU A 65 4.70 5.67 11.89
CA GLU A 65 3.31 5.81 12.30
C GLU A 65 2.41 5.28 11.19
N LEU A 66 1.32 4.62 11.60
CA LEU A 66 0.29 4.17 10.68
C LEU A 66 -0.37 5.36 9.98
N ALA A 67 -0.59 5.25 8.67
CA ALA A 67 -1.23 6.30 7.88
C ALA A 67 -2.64 6.62 8.40
N SER A 68 -3.10 7.84 8.16
CA SER A 68 -4.47 8.28 8.48
C SER A 68 -5.53 7.76 7.51
N PHE A 69 -5.16 6.88 6.58
CA PHE A 69 -6.05 6.29 5.60
C PHE A 69 -5.69 4.84 5.31
N GLY A 70 -6.67 4.06 4.90
CA GLY A 70 -6.52 2.66 4.52
C GLY A 70 -7.48 2.27 3.40
N LEU A 71 -7.09 1.27 2.62
CA LEU A 71 -7.93 0.63 1.62
C LEU A 71 -8.45 -0.69 2.19
N VAL A 72 -9.76 -0.90 2.13
CA VAL A 72 -10.45 -2.07 2.67
C VAL A 72 -11.13 -2.82 1.55
N GLU A 73 -10.75 -4.08 1.38
CA GLU A 73 -11.36 -5.02 0.46
C GLU A 73 -12.45 -5.81 1.21
N LEU A 74 -13.69 -5.69 0.73
CA LEU A 74 -14.86 -6.35 1.28
C LEU A 74 -15.35 -7.41 0.29
N ASP A 75 -15.88 -8.51 0.83
CA ASP A 75 -16.32 -9.64 0.01
C ASP A 75 -17.67 -9.37 -0.68
N ASN A 76 -18.54 -8.57 -0.06
CA ASN A 76 -19.94 -8.38 -0.47
C ASN A 76 -20.29 -6.92 -0.77
N VAL A 77 -21.13 -6.71 -1.79
CA VAL A 77 -21.70 -5.40 -2.15
C VAL A 77 -22.52 -4.83 -0.99
N GLU A 78 -23.26 -5.68 -0.28
CA GLU A 78 -24.04 -5.30 0.91
C GLU A 78 -23.14 -4.74 2.03
N SER A 79 -21.96 -5.34 2.22
CA SER A 79 -21.00 -4.87 3.22
C SER A 79 -20.45 -3.50 2.85
N VAL A 80 -20.18 -3.26 1.56
CA VAL A 80 -19.76 -1.93 1.08
C VAL A 80 -20.83 -0.88 1.35
N TRP A 81 -22.10 -1.19 1.03
CA TRP A 81 -23.22 -0.28 1.30
C TRP A 81 -23.35 0.07 2.79
N LYS A 82 -23.27 -0.93 3.67
CA LYS A 82 -23.29 -0.73 5.13
C LYS A 82 -22.15 0.16 5.60
N VAL A 83 -20.94 -0.04 5.08
CA VAL A 83 -19.77 0.79 5.43
C VAL A 83 -19.98 2.24 4.97
N ILE A 84 -20.53 2.48 3.78
CA ILE A 84 -20.86 3.83 3.31
C ILE A 84 -21.91 4.49 4.21
N ASN A 85 -22.98 3.76 4.57
CA ASN A 85 -24.13 4.35 5.26
C ASN A 85 -23.95 4.47 6.80
N MET A 86 -23.19 3.56 7.41
CA MET A 86 -23.07 3.45 8.87
C MET A 86 -21.72 3.91 9.42
N ILE A 87 -20.64 3.77 8.65
CA ILE A 87 -19.28 4.12 9.12
C ILE A 87 -18.88 5.53 8.66
N ASN A 88 -19.46 6.03 7.56
CA ASN A 88 -19.21 7.41 7.16
C ASN A 88 -19.68 8.39 8.24
N ASP A 89 -18.84 9.37 8.57
CA ASP A 89 -19.04 10.35 9.64
C ASP A 89 -19.11 9.77 11.07
N LEU A 90 -18.78 8.49 11.25
CA LEU A 90 -18.68 7.88 12.57
C LEU A 90 -17.47 8.45 13.32
N GLU A 91 -17.69 8.89 14.55
CA GLU A 91 -16.63 9.41 15.41
C GLU A 91 -15.97 8.28 16.19
N VAL A 92 -14.66 8.11 16.01
CA VAL A 92 -13.84 7.12 16.70
C VAL A 92 -12.63 7.84 17.28
N ILE A 93 -12.50 7.87 18.61
CA ILE A 93 -11.35 8.47 19.31
C ILE A 93 -11.17 9.95 18.89
N GLY A 94 -12.28 10.68 18.75
CA GLY A 94 -12.29 12.11 18.37
C GLY A 94 -11.96 12.41 16.90
N SER A 95 -11.89 11.39 16.04
CA SER A 95 -11.73 11.56 14.59
C SER A 95 -12.97 11.06 13.85
N LYS A 96 -13.50 11.86 12.92
CA LYS A 96 -14.64 11.48 12.07
C LYS A 96 -14.15 10.74 10.85
N LEU A 97 -14.59 9.50 10.68
CA LEU A 97 -14.19 8.66 9.55
C LEU A 97 -14.85 9.14 8.26
N VAL A 98 -14.09 9.11 7.15
CA VAL A 98 -14.60 9.45 5.83
C VAL A 98 -14.43 8.26 4.91
N VAL A 99 -15.54 7.77 4.36
CA VAL A 99 -15.53 6.63 3.44
C VAL A 99 -15.71 7.16 2.01
N LYS A 100 -14.84 6.72 1.10
CA LYS A 100 -14.96 7.00 -0.33
C LYS A 100 -14.93 5.69 -1.11
N CYS A 101 -15.87 5.54 -2.02
CA CYS A 101 -15.94 4.38 -2.91
C CYS A 101 -15.58 4.78 -4.35
N PRO A 102 -14.87 3.90 -5.08
CA PRO A 102 -14.64 4.08 -6.52
C PRO A 102 -15.97 3.98 -7.30
N ALA A 103 -16.02 4.63 -8.47
CA ALA A 103 -17.25 4.77 -9.26
C ALA A 103 -17.91 3.42 -9.61
N LYS A 104 -17.11 2.45 -10.07
CA LYS A 104 -17.58 1.10 -10.42
C LYS A 104 -18.27 0.40 -9.24
N THR A 105 -17.60 0.34 -8.08
CA THR A 105 -18.18 -0.24 -6.87
C THR A 105 -19.42 0.52 -6.40
N ARG A 106 -19.45 1.85 -6.56
CA ARG A 106 -20.62 2.66 -6.20
C ARG A 106 -21.83 2.33 -7.07
N GLU A 107 -21.66 2.17 -8.38
CA GLU A 107 -22.75 1.76 -9.27
C GLU A 107 -23.29 0.36 -8.92
N MET A 108 -22.42 -0.58 -8.54
CA MET A 108 -22.84 -1.90 -8.09
C MET A 108 -23.67 -1.81 -6.79
N VAL A 109 -23.24 -0.95 -5.87
CA VAL A 109 -23.96 -0.66 -4.62
C VAL A 109 -25.32 -0.02 -4.89
N ASP A 110 -25.38 0.98 -5.77
CA ASP A 110 -26.62 1.66 -6.14
C ASP A 110 -27.59 0.70 -6.85
N ARG A 111 -27.07 -0.18 -7.73
CA ARG A 111 -27.86 -1.25 -8.37
C ARG A 111 -28.42 -2.22 -7.33
N TRP A 112 -27.60 -2.65 -6.37
CA TRP A 112 -28.04 -3.54 -5.30
C TRP A 112 -29.10 -2.89 -4.42
N HIS A 113 -28.90 -1.63 -4.03
CA HIS A 113 -29.86 -0.85 -3.24
C HIS A 113 -31.19 -0.71 -3.98
N ASN A 114 -31.17 -0.27 -5.24
CA ASN A 114 -32.37 -0.11 -6.06
C ASN A 114 -33.11 -1.44 -6.27
N ASN A 115 -32.38 -2.54 -6.48
CA ASN A 115 -32.99 -3.86 -6.61
C ASN A 115 -33.68 -4.28 -5.30
N ARG A 116 -33.03 -4.05 -4.15
CA ARG A 116 -33.60 -4.35 -2.83
C ARG A 116 -34.83 -3.50 -2.54
N SER A 117 -34.80 -2.20 -2.85
CA SER A 117 -35.96 -1.30 -2.74
C SER A 117 -37.10 -1.73 -3.66
N TYR A 118 -36.81 -2.13 -4.90
CA TYR A 118 -37.80 -2.66 -5.83
C TYR A 118 -38.47 -3.93 -5.29
N HIS A 119 -37.71 -4.85 -4.70
CA HIS A 119 -38.27 -6.06 -4.09
C HIS A 119 -39.17 -5.76 -2.89
N LEU A 120 -38.84 -4.77 -2.06
CA LEU A 120 -39.69 -4.33 -0.96
C LEU A 120 -41.00 -3.71 -1.46
N TYR A 121 -40.93 -2.84 -2.48
CA TYR A 121 -42.12 -2.29 -3.13
C TYR A 121 -42.99 -3.39 -3.77
N LYS A 122 -42.38 -4.34 -4.48
CA LYS A 122 -43.11 -5.45 -5.12
C LYS A 122 -43.83 -6.33 -4.10
N ASN A 123 -43.22 -6.57 -2.95
CA ASN A 123 -43.81 -7.37 -1.89
C ASN A 123 -44.87 -6.60 -1.09
N ASN A 124 -44.76 -5.27 -1.05
CA ASN A 124 -45.71 -4.37 -0.39
C ASN A 124 -46.14 -3.21 -1.31
N PRO A 125 -47.03 -3.46 -2.30
CA PRO A 125 -47.38 -2.45 -3.31
C PRO A 125 -48.10 -1.21 -2.78
N SER A 126 -48.59 -1.27 -1.54
CA SER A 126 -49.25 -0.16 -0.85
C SER A 126 -48.29 0.76 -0.08
N TRP A 127 -47.00 0.42 -0.01
CA TRP A 127 -46.02 1.21 0.72
C TRP A 127 -45.55 2.42 -0.09
N SER A 128 -45.49 3.59 0.56
CA SER A 128 -44.85 4.78 0.00
C SER A 128 -43.32 4.64 0.06
N GLN A 129 -42.62 5.47 -0.71
CA GLN A 129 -41.15 5.53 -0.69
C GLN A 129 -40.61 5.77 0.73
N GLU A 130 -41.24 6.67 1.50
CA GLU A 130 -40.87 6.97 2.88
C GLU A 130 -41.02 5.76 3.82
N GLN A 131 -42.01 4.89 3.58
CA GLN A 131 -42.22 3.69 4.37
C GLN A 131 -41.18 2.61 4.03
N ILE A 132 -40.76 2.52 2.77
CA ILE A 132 -39.68 1.63 2.34
C ILE A 132 -38.36 2.09 2.97
N ASP A 133 -38.04 3.38 2.88
CA ASP A 133 -36.82 3.94 3.47
C ASP A 133 -36.80 3.82 5.01
N ALA A 134 -37.97 3.97 5.66
CA ALA A 134 -38.11 3.74 7.09
C ALA A 134 -37.89 2.27 7.48
N GLU A 135 -38.36 1.32 6.68
CA GLU A 135 -38.13 -0.12 6.93
C GLU A 135 -36.63 -0.47 6.76
N PHE A 136 -35.97 0.12 5.77
CA PHE A 136 -34.52 0.01 5.61
C PHE A 136 -33.79 0.52 6.86
N LEU A 137 -34.12 1.74 7.30
CA LEU A 137 -33.48 2.33 8.48
C LEU A 137 -33.77 1.50 9.74
N ALA A 138 -34.99 0.99 9.90
CA ALA A 138 -35.37 0.16 11.04
C ALA A 138 -34.61 -1.19 11.07
N ALA A 139 -34.41 -1.81 9.91
CA ALA A 139 -33.60 -3.02 9.80
C ALA A 139 -32.10 -2.77 10.11
N GLU A 140 -31.63 -1.54 9.90
CA GLU A 140 -30.25 -1.12 10.16
C GLU A 140 -29.97 -0.66 11.60
N GLU A 141 -30.96 -0.11 12.30
CA GLU A 141 -30.81 0.37 13.68
C GLU A 141 -30.16 -0.64 14.66
N PRO A 142 -30.52 -1.95 14.70
CA PRO A 142 -29.83 -2.88 15.58
C PRO A 142 -28.34 -3.04 15.23
N LEU A 143 -28.00 -2.92 13.95
CA LEU A 143 -26.62 -2.99 13.49
C LEU A 143 -25.85 -1.70 13.85
N ARG A 144 -26.48 -0.52 13.70
CA ARG A 144 -25.92 0.75 14.15
C ARG A 144 -25.64 0.74 15.66
N GLU A 145 -26.52 0.14 16.45
CA GLU A 145 -26.30 -0.02 17.89
C GLU A 145 -25.15 -0.99 18.20
N SER A 146 -25.04 -2.10 17.46
CA SER A 146 -23.89 -3.01 17.56
C SER A 146 -22.57 -2.28 17.26
N ILE A 147 -22.53 -1.49 16.18
CA ILE A 147 -21.37 -0.68 15.80
C ILE A 147 -21.04 0.34 16.89
N ARG A 148 -22.01 1.07 17.43
CA ARG A 148 -21.79 2.01 18.55
C ARG A 148 -21.21 1.31 19.78
N SER A 149 -21.68 0.10 20.09
CA SER A 149 -21.18 -0.67 21.23
C SER A 149 -19.73 -1.15 21.02
N THR A 150 -19.39 -1.58 19.80
CA THR A 150 -18.03 -2.02 19.46
C THR A 150 -17.06 -0.85 19.41
N VAL A 151 -17.48 0.33 18.92
CA VAL A 151 -16.67 1.55 18.98
C VAL A 151 -16.33 1.91 20.43
N LYS A 152 -17.30 1.91 21.34
CA LYS A 152 -17.04 2.16 22.77
C LYS A 152 -16.04 1.17 23.35
N ALA A 153 -16.19 -0.12 23.05
CA ALA A 153 -15.24 -1.15 23.49
C ALA A 153 -13.82 -0.95 22.91
N VAL A 154 -13.72 -0.46 21.67
CA VAL A 154 -12.45 -0.10 21.03
C VAL A 154 -11.82 1.12 21.71
N GLU A 155 -12.60 2.15 22.02
CA GLU A 155 -12.11 3.35 22.73
C GLU A 155 -11.60 3.01 24.13
N GLU A 156 -12.30 2.15 24.87
CA GLU A 156 -11.86 1.64 26.17
C GLU A 156 -10.56 0.83 26.06
N ALA A 157 -10.43 -0.02 25.04
CA ALA A 157 -9.22 -0.79 24.80
C ALA A 157 -8.01 0.11 24.48
N VAL A 158 -8.21 1.16 23.69
CA VAL A 158 -7.17 2.15 23.39
C VAL A 158 -6.80 2.95 24.64
N ALA A 159 -7.79 3.39 25.44
CA ALA A 159 -7.54 4.09 26.69
C ALA A 159 -6.72 3.22 27.68
N LYS A 160 -7.05 1.93 27.79
CA LYS A 160 -6.30 0.98 28.61
C LYS A 160 -4.86 0.80 28.12
N ALA A 161 -4.66 0.64 26.82
CA ALA A 161 -3.32 0.49 26.24
C ALA A 161 -2.45 1.75 26.46
N LYS A 162 -3.04 2.95 26.36
CA LYS A 162 -2.36 4.21 26.69
C LYS A 162 -1.97 4.28 28.17
N ALA A 163 -2.87 3.89 29.07
CA ALA A 163 -2.59 3.88 30.51
C ALA A 163 -1.49 2.89 30.90
N GLU A 164 -1.47 1.70 30.29
CA GLU A 164 -0.41 0.70 30.50
C GLU A 164 0.96 1.24 30.04
N LYS A 165 1.01 1.87 28.85
CA LYS A 165 2.25 2.48 28.33
C LYS A 165 2.75 3.62 29.22
N GLU A 166 1.85 4.49 29.68
CA GLU A 166 2.22 5.59 30.58
C GLU A 166 2.75 5.07 31.94
N ALA A 167 2.15 3.99 32.47
CA ALA A 167 2.62 3.34 33.68
C ALA A 167 4.03 2.75 33.51
N ASP A 168 4.29 2.08 32.38
CA ASP A 168 5.60 1.52 32.05
C ASP A 168 6.66 2.61 31.85
N ASP A 169 6.33 3.70 31.15
CA ASP A 169 7.22 4.85 30.96
C ASP A 169 7.56 5.52 32.30
N LYS A 170 6.57 5.68 33.19
CA LYS A 170 6.78 6.21 34.55
C LYS A 170 7.62 5.27 35.41
N ALA A 171 7.43 3.95 35.29
CA ALA A 171 8.26 2.97 35.98
C ALA A 171 9.71 2.99 35.46
N ARG A 172 9.90 3.13 34.15
CA ARG A 172 11.22 3.27 33.51
C ARG A 172 11.92 4.55 33.96
N ALA A 173 11.21 5.67 34.02
CA ALA A 173 11.74 6.95 34.51
C ALA A 173 12.16 6.84 35.99
N SER A 174 11.31 6.25 36.83
CA SER A 174 11.61 6.04 38.26
C SER A 174 12.85 5.15 38.45
N ARG A 175 13.00 4.10 37.64
CA ARG A 175 14.18 3.21 37.66
C ARG A 175 15.45 3.93 37.21
N LEU A 176 15.36 4.79 36.18
CA LEU A 176 16.49 5.58 35.71
C LEU A 176 16.94 6.59 36.78
N GLU A 177 15.99 7.22 37.47
CA GLU A 177 16.29 8.17 38.54
C GLU A 177 16.95 7.48 39.75
N LEU A 178 16.45 6.31 40.15
CA LEU A 178 17.10 5.48 41.17
C LEU A 178 18.54 5.09 40.77
N MET A 179 18.76 4.79 39.49
CA MET A 179 20.10 4.48 38.98
C MET A 179 21.04 5.70 39.05
N ARG A 180 20.54 6.91 38.74
CA ARG A 180 21.30 8.16 38.87
C ARG A 180 21.69 8.44 40.32
N GLN A 181 20.76 8.28 41.26
CA GLN A 181 21.06 8.47 42.70
C GLN A 181 22.18 7.54 43.18
N ARG A 182 22.12 6.25 42.82
CA ARG A 182 23.18 5.29 43.16
C ARG A 182 24.55 5.63 42.56
N LEU A 183 24.58 6.23 41.37
CA LEU A 183 25.84 6.69 40.76
C LEU A 183 26.42 7.89 41.51
N ILE A 184 25.57 8.80 41.99
CA ILE A 184 25.99 9.95 42.82
C ILE A 184 26.57 9.45 44.14
N GLU A 185 25.88 8.53 44.83
CA GLU A 185 26.35 7.93 46.08
C GLU A 185 27.70 7.24 45.91
N ARG A 186 27.87 6.40 44.87
CA ARG A 186 29.15 5.74 44.57
C ARG A 186 30.29 6.72 44.29
N LYS A 187 29.99 7.83 43.62
CA LYS A 187 31.00 8.89 43.37
C LYS A 187 31.39 9.57 44.68
N ALA A 188 30.42 9.91 45.53
CA ALA A 188 30.68 10.51 46.84
C ALA A 188 31.52 9.57 47.74
N GLU A 189 31.17 8.29 47.82
CA GLU A 189 31.94 7.28 48.56
C GLU A 189 33.38 7.15 48.03
N SER A 190 33.54 7.15 46.70
CA SER A 190 34.86 7.08 46.06
C SER A 190 35.70 8.33 46.35
N GLU A 191 35.08 9.52 46.36
CA GLU A 191 35.74 10.78 46.69
C GLU A 191 36.15 10.84 48.16
N GLU A 192 35.29 10.39 49.08
CA GLU A 192 35.59 10.29 50.50
C GLU A 192 36.76 9.33 50.75
N GLN A 193 36.76 8.16 50.12
CA GLN A 193 37.88 7.23 50.19
C GLN A 193 39.18 7.82 49.62
N ALA A 194 39.09 8.60 48.54
CA ALA A 194 40.24 9.30 47.97
C ALA A 194 40.75 10.41 48.90
N ALA A 195 39.86 11.16 49.54
CA ALA A 195 40.19 12.20 50.52
C ALA A 195 40.88 11.61 51.76
N SER A 196 40.34 10.52 52.31
CA SER A 196 40.95 9.79 53.44
C SER A 196 42.35 9.25 53.09
N LYS A 197 42.52 8.67 51.89
CA LYS A 197 43.85 8.25 51.41
C LYS A 197 44.81 9.42 51.27
N ARG A 198 44.35 10.59 50.79
CA ARG A 198 45.17 11.81 50.69
C ARG A 198 45.60 12.30 52.07
N GLN A 199 44.70 12.37 53.05
CA GLN A 199 45.04 12.76 54.43
C GLN A 199 46.10 11.84 55.04
N ARG A 200 45.91 10.51 54.93
CA ARG A 200 46.86 9.52 55.45
C ARG A 200 48.24 9.59 54.78
N MET A 201 48.29 9.94 53.50
CA MET A 201 49.55 10.17 52.78
C MET A 201 50.24 11.46 53.23
N GLU A 202 49.48 12.51 53.53
CA GLU A 202 49.99 13.80 54.00
C GLU A 202 50.54 13.71 55.42
N GLU A 203 49.86 12.99 56.33
CA GLU A 203 50.36 12.68 57.68
C GLU A 203 51.70 11.92 57.61
N ARG A 204 51.79 10.90 56.75
CA ARG A 204 53.03 10.16 56.49
C ARG A 204 54.17 11.02 55.94
N LYS A 205 53.87 12.11 55.24
CA LYS A 205 54.90 13.07 54.80
C LYS A 205 55.37 13.92 55.97
N LYS A 206 54.45 14.44 56.79
CA LYS A 206 54.78 15.25 57.98
C LYS A 206 55.63 14.49 59.00
N GLU A 207 55.35 13.20 59.18
CA GLU A 207 56.11 12.31 60.08
C GLU A 207 57.55 12.04 59.56
N LYS A 208 57.78 12.16 58.24
CA LYS A 208 59.10 11.99 57.61
C LYS A 208 59.92 13.28 57.52
N THR A 209 59.36 14.43 57.87
CA THR A 209 60.03 15.74 57.85
C THR A 209 60.50 16.20 59.24
N ALA A 210 60.85 15.27 60.14
CA ALA A 210 61.67 15.61 61.30
C ALA A 210 63.12 15.81 60.83
N PRO A 211 63.78 16.94 61.14
CA PRO A 211 65.11 17.23 60.63
C PRO A 211 66.14 16.45 61.44
N ASP A 212 66.54 15.27 60.95
CA ASP A 212 67.76 14.62 61.41
C ASP A 212 68.90 14.98 60.45
N SER A 213 69.66 15.99 60.86
CA SER A 213 70.80 16.55 60.15
C SER A 213 71.99 15.58 60.22
N SER A 214 72.01 14.59 59.36
CA SER A 214 73.20 14.03 58.69
C SER A 214 72.81 12.73 57.98
N LEU A 215 72.58 12.77 56.66
CA LEU A 215 72.30 11.55 55.89
C LEU A 215 73.61 10.75 55.72
N PRO A 216 73.72 9.54 56.28
CA PRO A 216 74.89 8.68 56.09
C PRO A 216 74.97 8.25 54.62
N SER A 217 76.20 8.16 54.09
CA SER A 217 76.55 7.72 52.72
C SER A 217 75.76 6.49 52.22
N GLU A 218 75.37 5.58 53.11
CA GLU A 218 74.55 4.40 52.79
C GLU A 218 73.12 4.71 52.31
N LEU A 219 72.51 5.83 52.73
CA LEU A 219 71.15 6.21 52.36
C LEU A 219 71.07 6.74 50.92
N VAL A 220 72.12 7.44 50.47
CA VAL A 220 72.29 7.87 49.08
C VAL A 220 72.49 6.65 48.17
N ALA A 221 73.27 5.66 48.61
CA ALA A 221 73.43 4.38 47.90
C ALA A 221 72.11 3.60 47.79
N ARG A 222 71.31 3.55 48.85
CA ARG A 222 69.97 2.92 48.84
C ARG A 222 68.98 3.65 47.93
N GLN A 223 69.01 4.99 47.88
CA GLN A 223 68.18 5.76 46.96
C GLN A 223 68.58 5.51 45.50
N LYS A 224 69.88 5.50 45.20
CA LYS A 224 70.38 5.18 43.87
C LYS A 224 69.94 3.77 43.43
N HIS A 225 70.06 2.78 44.31
CA HIS A 225 69.62 1.41 44.02
C HIS A 225 68.10 1.30 43.79
N ARG A 226 67.28 2.12 44.46
CA ARG A 226 65.83 2.17 44.22
C ARG A 226 65.48 2.82 42.88
N VAL A 227 66.19 3.89 42.52
CA VAL A 227 66.04 4.55 41.21
C VAL A 227 66.47 3.59 40.09
N ASP A 228 67.61 2.91 40.26
CA ASP A 228 68.09 1.93 39.28
C ASP A 228 67.13 0.73 39.14
N ALA A 229 66.57 0.24 40.25
CA ALA A 229 65.55 -0.81 40.21
C ALA A 229 64.25 -0.36 39.51
N TYR A 230 63.85 0.90 39.69
CA TYR A 230 62.70 1.48 38.99
C TYR A 230 62.96 1.63 37.48
N LEU A 231 64.16 2.10 37.12
CA LEU A 231 64.57 2.24 35.71
C LEU A 231 64.62 0.89 34.99
N ARG A 232 65.12 -0.16 35.64
CA ARG A 232 65.09 -1.52 35.11
C ARG A 232 63.66 -2.02 34.88
N LYS A 233 62.77 -1.89 35.88
CA LYS A 233 61.34 -2.26 35.72
C LYS A 233 60.65 -1.48 34.61
N LYS A 234 60.97 -0.20 34.45
CA LYS A 234 60.45 0.64 33.36
C LYS A 234 60.95 0.15 32.00
N GLN A 235 62.23 -0.22 31.89
CA GLN A 235 62.81 -0.79 30.67
C GLN A 235 62.18 -2.15 30.32
N ASP A 236 62.00 -3.03 31.30
CA ASP A 236 61.34 -4.33 31.09
C ASP A 236 59.88 -4.16 30.65
N PHE A 237 59.15 -3.20 31.24
CA PHE A 237 57.78 -2.88 30.84
C PHE A 237 57.70 -2.33 29.39
N LEU A 238 58.63 -1.44 29.02
CA LEU A 238 58.71 -0.92 27.65
C LEU A 238 59.05 -2.04 26.65
N LYS A 239 59.95 -2.94 27.01
CA LYS A 239 60.27 -4.11 26.19
C LYS A 239 59.07 -5.02 25.99
N HIS A 240 58.29 -5.29 27.05
CA HIS A 240 57.06 -6.06 26.94
C HIS A 240 55.98 -5.36 26.10
N LEU A 241 55.87 -4.03 26.15
CA LEU A 241 54.98 -3.28 25.28
C LEU A 241 55.41 -3.37 23.81
N GLU A 242 56.71 -3.33 23.53
CA GLU A 242 57.25 -3.46 22.18
C GLU A 242 57.03 -4.88 21.63
N GLU A 243 57.27 -5.91 22.45
CA GLU A 243 56.98 -7.31 22.13
C GLU A 243 55.47 -7.52 21.90
N ALA A 244 54.61 -6.93 22.72
CA ALA A 244 53.16 -6.99 22.54
C ALA A 244 52.72 -6.29 21.25
N LYS A 245 53.29 -5.13 20.91
CA LYS A 245 53.04 -4.44 19.62
C LYS A 245 53.48 -5.28 18.43
N GLN A 246 54.61 -5.97 18.51
CA GLN A 246 55.09 -6.84 17.44
C GLN A 246 54.25 -8.12 17.29
N ASN A 247 53.68 -8.63 18.38
CA ASN A 247 52.83 -9.82 18.35
C ASN A 247 51.36 -9.51 18.02
N TRP A 248 50.89 -8.29 18.29
CA TRP A 248 49.51 -7.86 18.07
C TRP A 248 48.96 -8.15 16.65
N PRO A 249 49.72 -7.92 15.56
CA PRO A 249 49.28 -8.26 14.21
C PRO A 249 49.03 -9.77 14.01
N LYS A 250 49.83 -10.64 14.65
CA LYS A 250 49.66 -12.10 14.56
C LYS A 250 48.42 -12.55 15.33
N THR A 251 48.13 -11.91 16.46
CA THR A 251 46.92 -12.17 17.25
C THR A 251 45.67 -11.73 16.48
N LEU A 252 45.71 -10.57 15.82
CA LEU A 252 44.65 -10.09 14.94
C LEU A 252 44.43 -11.00 13.73
N ASP A 253 45.51 -11.42 13.06
CA ASP A 253 45.42 -12.36 11.93
C ASP A 253 44.84 -13.71 12.35
N GLY A 254 45.19 -14.20 13.55
CA GLY A 254 44.60 -15.40 14.15
C GLY A 254 43.10 -15.26 14.45
N LEU A 255 42.64 -14.08 14.89
CA LEU A 255 41.23 -13.79 15.10
C LEU A 255 40.48 -13.65 13.77
N ARG A 256 41.09 -13.00 12.77
CA ARG A 256 40.54 -12.87 11.41
C ARG A 256 40.32 -14.22 10.76
N LYS A 257 41.32 -15.11 10.80
CA LYS A 257 41.21 -16.50 10.32
C LYS A 257 40.21 -17.37 11.09
N LYS A 258 39.86 -16.99 12.33
CA LYS A 258 38.78 -17.65 13.09
C LYS A 258 37.41 -17.12 12.69
N ALA A 259 37.30 -15.83 12.38
CA ALA A 259 36.07 -15.23 11.86
C ALA A 259 35.75 -15.77 10.45
N GLU A 260 36.73 -15.78 9.55
CA GLU A 260 36.59 -16.33 8.19
C GLU A 260 36.11 -17.79 8.21
N ARG A 261 36.69 -18.63 9.07
CA ARG A 261 36.22 -20.02 9.24
C ARG A 261 34.79 -20.14 9.76
N ARG A 262 34.34 -19.22 10.60
CA ARG A 262 32.94 -19.20 11.08
C ARG A 262 31.98 -18.76 9.98
N GLU A 263 32.37 -17.78 9.17
CA GLU A 263 31.59 -17.36 8.01
C GLU A 263 31.46 -18.50 6.98
N GLU A 264 32.56 -19.18 6.66
CA GLU A 264 32.54 -20.36 5.78
C GLU A 264 31.63 -21.47 6.31
N ASP A 265 31.68 -21.76 7.62
CA ASP A 265 30.80 -22.73 8.27
C ASP A 265 29.31 -22.32 8.19
N ILE A 266 29.01 -21.03 8.35
CA ILE A 266 27.64 -20.50 8.24
C ILE A 266 27.15 -20.63 6.79
N ILE A 267 27.95 -20.20 5.82
CA ILE A 267 27.64 -20.30 4.39
C ILE A 267 27.42 -21.77 4.00
N TYR A 268 28.29 -22.68 4.46
CA TYR A 268 28.13 -24.11 4.21
C TYR A 268 26.83 -24.67 4.80
N ARG A 269 26.49 -24.33 6.06
CA ARG A 269 25.23 -24.76 6.70
C ARG A 269 24.00 -24.24 5.96
N TRP A 270 24.03 -22.98 5.53
CA TRP A 270 22.94 -22.37 4.77
C TRP A 270 22.81 -23.01 3.38
N SER A 271 23.94 -23.23 2.68
CA SER A 271 23.95 -23.87 1.35
C SER A 271 23.38 -25.29 1.37
N LYS A 272 23.51 -26.02 2.49
CA LYS A 272 22.94 -27.35 2.67
C LYS A 272 21.48 -27.32 3.12
N ALA A 273 21.05 -26.29 3.84
CA ALA A 273 19.68 -26.13 4.31
C ALA A 273 18.71 -25.66 3.21
N ILE A 274 19.16 -24.79 2.30
CA ILE A 274 18.31 -24.20 1.25
C ILE A 274 17.73 -25.25 0.28
N PRO A 275 18.51 -26.21 -0.27
CA PRO A 275 17.97 -27.25 -1.14
C PRO A 275 16.96 -28.15 -0.42
N SER A 276 17.26 -28.53 0.82
CA SER A 276 16.34 -29.34 1.64
C SER A 276 15.03 -28.62 1.96
N ALA A 277 15.09 -27.31 2.24
CA ALA A 277 13.90 -26.48 2.43
C ALA A 277 13.10 -26.31 1.13
N ARG A 278 13.78 -26.21 -0.02
CA ARG A 278 13.15 -26.10 -1.34
C ARG A 278 12.48 -27.41 -1.76
N GLU A 279 13.11 -28.55 -1.49
CA GLU A 279 12.53 -29.87 -1.70
C GLU A 279 11.32 -30.09 -0.79
N ALA A 280 11.41 -29.73 0.50
CA ALA A 280 10.29 -29.79 1.42
C ALA A 280 9.12 -28.90 0.99
N TRP A 281 9.40 -27.70 0.46
CA TRP A 281 8.40 -26.79 -0.07
C TRP A 281 7.72 -27.35 -1.33
N ASN A 282 8.50 -27.92 -2.24
CA ASN A 282 7.96 -28.53 -3.46
C ASN A 282 7.12 -29.77 -3.13
N GLN A 283 7.52 -30.57 -2.14
CA GLN A 283 6.72 -31.70 -1.67
C GLN A 283 5.40 -31.23 -1.06
N LEU A 284 5.43 -30.20 -0.21
CA LEU A 284 4.21 -29.62 0.38
C LEU A 284 3.28 -29.05 -0.70
N LYS A 285 3.85 -28.45 -1.74
CA LYS A 285 3.09 -27.94 -2.89
C LYS A 285 2.41 -29.08 -3.67
N ALA A 286 3.13 -30.17 -3.93
CA ALA A 286 2.57 -31.36 -4.58
C ALA A 286 1.45 -32.01 -3.73
N ASP A 287 1.64 -32.08 -2.41
CA ASP A 287 0.63 -32.61 -1.49
C ASP A 287 -0.64 -31.72 -1.50
N LEU A 288 -0.48 -30.39 -1.52
CA LEU A 288 -1.60 -29.44 -1.60
C LEU A 288 -2.35 -29.51 -2.94
N GLU A 289 -1.64 -29.70 -4.05
CA GLU A 289 -2.25 -29.92 -5.37
C GLU A 289 -3.05 -31.24 -5.40
N GLY A 290 -2.56 -32.29 -4.72
CA GLY A 290 -3.32 -33.53 -4.48
C GLY A 290 -4.58 -33.33 -3.65
N TYR A 291 -4.51 -32.54 -2.57
CA TYR A 291 -5.67 -32.21 -1.74
C TYR A 291 -6.73 -31.37 -2.48
N SER A 292 -6.30 -30.48 -3.38
CA SER A 292 -7.18 -29.72 -4.27
C SER A 292 -7.97 -30.64 -5.20
N ALA A 293 -7.33 -31.67 -5.77
CA ALA A 293 -8.01 -32.64 -6.62
C ALA A 293 -9.05 -33.46 -5.84
N VAL A 294 -8.73 -33.87 -4.61
CA VAL A 294 -9.66 -34.62 -3.72
C VAL A 294 -10.85 -33.75 -3.31
N LEU A 295 -10.64 -32.47 -3.01
CA LEU A 295 -11.73 -31.53 -2.69
C LEU A 295 -12.63 -31.27 -3.90
N THR A 296 -12.06 -31.20 -5.11
CA THR A 296 -12.83 -31.01 -6.35
C THR A 296 -13.72 -32.23 -6.66
N VAL A 297 -13.22 -33.44 -6.43
CA VAL A 297 -14.00 -34.68 -6.57
C VAL A 297 -15.08 -34.78 -5.48
N SER A 298 -14.79 -34.39 -4.24
CA SER A 298 -15.75 -34.37 -3.14
C SER A 298 -16.89 -33.36 -3.39
N TYR A 299 -16.56 -32.17 -3.93
CA TYR A 299 -17.52 -31.12 -4.26
C TYR A 299 -18.41 -31.48 -5.46
N ALA A 300 -17.88 -32.22 -6.43
CA ALA A 300 -18.66 -32.77 -7.55
C ALA A 300 -19.65 -33.86 -7.08
N CYS A 301 -19.25 -34.70 -6.12
CA CYS A 301 -20.11 -35.73 -5.55
C CYS A 301 -21.23 -35.16 -4.65
N SER A 302 -21.02 -34.03 -3.97
CA SER A 302 -22.05 -33.40 -3.14
C SER A 302 -23.09 -32.59 -3.92
N ASN A 303 -22.76 -32.15 -5.14
CA ASN A 303 -23.62 -31.26 -5.93
C ASN A 303 -24.44 -31.96 -7.03
N GLY A 304 -24.54 -33.29 -7.01
CA GLY A 304 -25.55 -34.03 -7.77
C GLY A 304 -25.51 -33.87 -9.29
N THR A 305 -24.36 -33.52 -9.87
CA THR A 305 -24.17 -33.47 -11.33
C THR A 305 -23.35 -34.67 -11.77
N SER A 306 -24.05 -35.75 -12.15
CA SER A 306 -23.46 -36.76 -13.02
C SER A 306 -23.29 -36.18 -14.42
N PRO A 307 -22.15 -36.47 -15.06
CA PRO A 307 -22.22 -37.24 -16.28
C PRO A 307 -21.35 -38.48 -16.12
N LEU A 308 -21.99 -39.62 -15.86
CA LEU A 308 -21.35 -40.92 -15.82
C LEU A 308 -21.66 -41.64 -17.13
N TYR A 309 -20.75 -41.55 -18.08
CA TYR A 309 -20.32 -42.71 -18.86
C TYR A 309 -18.79 -42.63 -19.03
N ASP A 310 -18.16 -43.75 -18.68
CA ASP A 310 -16.77 -44.14 -18.91
C ASP A 310 -15.64 -43.41 -18.16
N LEU A 311 -15.40 -43.84 -16.90
CA LEU A 311 -14.05 -43.85 -16.33
C LEU A 311 -13.76 -45.20 -15.64
N GLU A 312 -12.57 -45.72 -15.94
CA GLU A 312 -12.07 -47.09 -15.71
C GLU A 312 -12.15 -47.61 -14.24
N PRO A 313 -12.23 -48.94 -14.06
CA PRO A 313 -12.30 -49.60 -12.75
C PRO A 313 -11.01 -49.56 -11.90
N LYS A 314 -9.99 -48.78 -12.27
CA LYS A 314 -8.71 -48.67 -11.52
C LYS A 314 -8.78 -47.65 -10.37
N LEU A 315 -9.46 -46.52 -10.57
CA LEU A 315 -9.56 -45.43 -9.58
C LEU A 315 -10.44 -45.78 -8.36
N ALA A 316 -11.47 -46.61 -8.54
CA ALA A 316 -12.31 -47.07 -7.44
C ALA A 316 -11.55 -47.98 -6.46
N SER A 317 -10.54 -48.73 -6.94
CA SER A 317 -9.72 -49.61 -6.09
C SER A 317 -8.67 -48.85 -5.27
N GLU A 318 -8.21 -47.69 -5.75
CA GLU A 318 -7.27 -46.81 -5.03
C GLU A 318 -7.98 -45.94 -3.98
N ALA A 319 -9.20 -45.48 -4.25
CA ALA A 319 -10.00 -44.73 -3.28
C ALA A 319 -10.39 -45.58 -2.05
N SER A 320 -10.70 -46.87 -2.25
CA SER A 320 -10.94 -47.80 -1.13
C SER A 320 -9.67 -48.17 -0.35
N ARG A 321 -8.48 -48.13 -0.98
CA ARG A 321 -7.20 -48.31 -0.28
C ARG A 321 -6.84 -47.10 0.59
N LEU A 322 -7.08 -45.88 0.10
CA LEU A 322 -6.76 -44.64 0.82
C LEU A 322 -7.74 -44.35 1.98
N SER A 323 -8.97 -44.86 1.92
CA SER A 323 -9.97 -44.68 2.98
C SER A 323 -9.70 -45.51 4.24
N THR A 324 -8.94 -46.61 4.15
CA THR A 324 -8.67 -47.50 5.29
C THR A 324 -7.40 -47.18 6.06
N ASP A 325 -6.52 -46.31 5.53
CA ASP A 325 -5.23 -45.99 6.16
C ASP A 325 -5.22 -44.64 6.92
N CYS A 326 -6.35 -43.91 6.98
CA CYS A 326 -6.45 -42.62 7.67
C CYS A 326 -6.90 -42.72 9.14
N HIS A 327 -6.49 -43.76 9.87
CA HIS A 327 -6.79 -43.90 11.32
C HIS A 327 -5.57 -43.81 12.25
N ASP A 328 -4.47 -43.22 11.79
CA ASP A 328 -3.38 -42.82 12.69
C ASP A 328 -2.95 -41.37 12.44
N ILE A 329 -3.38 -40.48 13.34
CA ILE A 329 -3.02 -39.05 13.40
C ILE A 329 -1.89 -38.80 14.45
N PRO A 330 -0.63 -39.24 14.24
CA PRO A 330 0.54 -38.64 14.89
C PRO A 330 1.31 -37.64 13.99
N THR A 331 1.27 -37.81 12.68
CA THR A 331 2.10 -37.07 11.71
C THR A 331 1.67 -35.62 11.54
N ALA A 332 0.37 -35.32 11.55
CA ALA A 332 -0.13 -33.95 11.45
C ALA A 332 0.32 -33.09 12.63
N ARG A 333 0.20 -33.60 13.87
CA ARG A 333 0.67 -32.90 15.09
C ARG A 333 2.19 -32.69 15.10
N TYR A 334 2.95 -33.66 14.61
CA TYR A 334 4.41 -33.53 14.48
C TYR A 334 4.79 -32.40 13.51
N TRP A 335 4.12 -32.30 12.35
CA TRP A 335 4.37 -31.24 11.38
C TRP A 335 3.91 -29.87 11.87
N THR A 336 2.77 -29.75 12.54
CA THR A 336 2.33 -28.48 13.14
C THR A 336 3.33 -28.00 14.20
N HIS A 337 3.85 -28.90 15.04
CA HIS A 337 4.88 -28.56 16.03
C HIS A 337 6.20 -28.13 15.38
N LYS A 338 6.63 -28.80 14.31
CA LYS A 338 7.87 -28.47 13.60
C LYS A 338 7.79 -27.10 12.90
N VAL A 339 6.64 -26.78 12.30
CA VAL A 339 6.38 -25.48 11.66
C VAL A 339 6.31 -24.36 12.72
N ASN A 340 5.65 -24.59 13.85
CA ASN A 340 5.59 -23.62 14.94
C ASN A 340 6.97 -23.38 15.57
N SER A 341 7.77 -24.42 15.77
CA SER A 341 9.13 -24.32 16.29
C SER A 341 10.07 -23.58 15.33
N ALA A 342 9.96 -23.81 14.02
CA ALA A 342 10.71 -23.06 13.00
C ALA A 342 10.31 -21.57 12.99
N ARG A 343 9.01 -21.26 13.13
CA ARG A 343 8.49 -19.89 13.20
C ARG A 343 8.95 -19.16 14.47
N GLU A 344 9.03 -19.87 15.59
CA GLU A 344 9.59 -19.31 16.83
C GLU A 344 11.10 -19.09 16.75
N GLY A 345 11.84 -19.98 16.08
CA GLY A 345 13.26 -19.80 15.81
C GLY A 345 13.54 -18.54 14.98
N MET A 346 12.74 -18.30 13.94
CA MET A 346 12.84 -17.11 13.08
C MET A 346 12.55 -15.82 13.88
N ARG A 347 11.49 -15.81 14.71
CA ARG A 347 11.17 -14.69 15.62
C ARG A 347 12.22 -14.46 16.71
N ARG A 348 13.02 -15.48 17.06
CA ARG A 348 14.10 -15.34 18.04
C ARG A 348 15.32 -14.71 17.38
N SER A 349 15.65 -15.13 16.16
CA SER A 349 16.70 -14.52 15.34
C SER A 349 16.42 -13.05 15.06
N GLU A 350 15.18 -12.69 14.69
CA GLU A 350 14.80 -11.29 14.45
C GLU A 350 14.96 -10.43 15.70
N ARG A 351 14.59 -10.95 16.89
CA ARG A 351 14.77 -10.24 18.17
C ARG A 351 16.24 -10.09 18.56
N GLU A 352 17.08 -11.07 18.26
CA GLU A 352 18.53 -11.00 18.51
C GLU A 352 19.20 -9.97 17.59
N ASP A 353 18.78 -9.90 16.32
CA ASP A 353 19.25 -8.88 15.37
C ASP A 353 18.80 -7.47 15.77
N GLU A 354 17.57 -7.31 16.27
CA GLU A 354 17.07 -6.03 16.79
C GLU A 354 17.85 -5.58 18.03
N LEU A 355 18.10 -6.48 18.99
CA LEU A 355 18.91 -6.18 20.18
C LEU A 355 20.36 -5.83 19.82
N SER A 356 20.92 -6.46 18.79
CA SER A 356 22.25 -6.14 18.28
C SER A 356 22.30 -4.73 17.69
N LYS A 357 21.33 -4.39 16.82
CA LYS A 357 21.20 -3.04 16.22
C LYS A 357 20.94 -1.96 17.28
N GLU A 358 20.16 -2.24 18.31
CA GLU A 358 19.91 -1.31 19.41
C GLU A 358 21.18 -1.10 20.26
N GLY A 359 21.96 -2.16 20.47
CA GLY A 359 23.28 -2.08 21.11
C GLY A 359 24.31 -1.25 20.32
N GLU A 360 24.25 -1.27 18.99
CA GLU A 360 25.08 -0.42 18.12
C GLU A 360 24.66 1.05 18.18
N ARG A 361 23.35 1.34 18.12
CA ARG A 361 22.81 2.70 18.28
C ARG A 361 23.18 3.34 19.61
N LEU A 362 23.12 2.58 20.71
CA LEU A 362 23.52 3.06 22.03
C LEU A 362 25.02 3.38 22.12
N LYS A 363 25.88 2.64 21.38
CA LYS A 363 27.32 2.94 21.31
C LYS A 363 27.60 4.19 20.48
N GLU A 364 26.88 4.40 19.38
CA GLU A 364 26.98 5.63 18.58
C GLU A 364 26.52 6.86 19.38
N ASP A 365 25.43 6.76 20.14
CA ASP A 365 24.96 7.82 21.03
C ASP A 365 25.95 8.14 22.17
N GLU A 366 26.62 7.12 22.74
CA GLU A 366 27.67 7.35 23.74
C GLU A 366 28.92 8.01 23.13
N LEU A 367 29.29 7.64 21.90
CA LEU A 367 30.39 8.26 21.17
C LEU A 367 30.08 9.73 20.83
N SER A 368 28.87 10.02 20.36
CA SER A 368 28.43 11.40 20.06
C SER A 368 28.44 12.29 21.30
N LYS A 369 27.94 11.80 22.45
CA LYS A 369 27.95 12.56 23.71
C LYS A 369 29.35 12.78 24.27
N LYS A 370 30.29 11.87 23.97
CA LYS A 370 31.69 12.00 24.37
C LYS A 370 32.41 13.06 23.54
N ASP A 371 32.09 13.16 22.26
CA ASP A 371 32.60 14.20 21.36
C ASP A 371 32.03 15.59 21.69
N GLU A 372 30.77 15.69 22.12
CA GLU A 372 30.21 16.95 22.65
C GLU A 372 30.88 17.39 23.94
N ARG A 373 31.14 16.47 24.88
CA ARG A 373 31.88 16.77 26.12
C ARG A 373 33.31 17.26 25.87
N LEU A 374 33.98 16.72 24.84
CA LEU A 374 35.32 17.15 24.46
C LEU A 374 35.34 18.53 23.78
N LYS A 375 34.20 18.97 23.20
CA LYS A 375 34.05 20.32 22.63
C LYS A 375 33.69 21.37 23.69
N GLU A 376 32.98 20.98 24.74
CA GLU A 376 32.67 21.89 25.86
C GLU A 376 33.86 22.13 26.80
N GLU A 377 34.83 21.21 26.86
CA GLU A 377 36.01 21.33 27.73
C GLU A 377 37.15 22.17 27.10
N SER A 378 36.97 22.72 25.90
CA SER A 378 37.96 23.54 25.18
C SER A 378 37.63 25.04 25.06
N VAL A 379 36.68 25.58 25.84
CA VAL A 379 36.39 27.02 25.84
C VAL A 379 36.86 27.65 27.16
N ASP A 380 38.06 28.20 27.09
CA ASP A 380 38.68 29.01 28.15
C ASP A 380 37.99 30.38 28.32
N GLN A 381 38.16 30.91 29.53
CA GLN A 381 37.50 32.04 30.18
C GLN A 381 37.62 33.42 29.49
N PRO A 382 36.73 34.39 29.85
CA PRO A 382 36.59 35.69 29.18
C PRO A 382 37.48 36.79 29.78
N SER A 383 37.69 37.86 29.00
CA SER A 383 38.23 39.15 29.44
C SER A 383 37.54 40.29 28.66
N PRO A 384 37.46 41.51 29.21
CA PRO A 384 36.22 42.31 29.19
C PRO A 384 36.28 43.58 28.32
N GLU A 385 35.09 44.22 28.24
CA GLU A 385 34.81 45.62 27.81
C GLU A 385 34.89 45.93 26.31
N GLU A 386 33.74 46.31 25.70
CA GLU A 386 33.39 47.71 25.45
C GLU A 386 31.97 47.86 24.88
N ASP A 387 31.43 49.05 25.12
CA ASP A 387 30.07 49.53 24.96
C ASP A 387 29.53 49.64 23.52
N GLU A 388 28.19 49.67 23.45
CA GLU A 388 27.33 50.57 22.65
C GLU A 388 26.18 49.87 21.87
N LEU A 389 24.96 50.22 22.31
CA LEU A 389 23.67 50.10 21.61
C LEU A 389 23.52 51.29 20.61
N PRO A 390 22.37 51.46 19.94
CA PRO A 390 21.79 50.68 18.85
C PRO A 390 21.46 51.61 17.64
N ASP A 391 21.02 51.10 16.48
CA ASP A 391 19.96 51.80 15.74
C ASP A 391 19.20 50.96 14.71
N LYS A 392 17.97 51.41 14.51
CA LYS A 392 16.79 50.76 13.92
C LYS A 392 16.57 51.15 12.43
N PRO A 393 15.48 50.69 11.77
CA PRO A 393 15.41 50.38 10.33
C PRO A 393 14.63 51.42 9.50
N SER A 394 14.61 51.25 8.18
CA SER A 394 13.64 51.80 7.18
C SER A 394 14.00 51.20 5.81
N GLN A 395 13.15 51.00 4.79
CA GLN A 395 11.70 51.03 4.60
C GLN A 395 11.45 50.48 3.17
N GLU A 396 10.33 49.77 3.00
CA GLU A 396 9.36 49.85 1.89
C GLU A 396 9.80 50.14 0.43
N HIS A 397 9.31 49.31 -0.51
CA HIS A 397 8.46 49.74 -1.62
C HIS A 397 7.82 48.52 -2.34
N GLN A 398 6.49 48.44 -2.33
CA GLN A 398 5.65 47.79 -3.36
C GLN A 398 5.06 48.90 -4.28
N PRO A 399 4.16 48.60 -5.23
CA PRO A 399 4.34 47.81 -6.45
C PRO A 399 3.92 48.65 -7.69
N SER A 400 4.17 48.16 -8.92
CA SER A 400 3.49 48.71 -10.09
C SER A 400 2.92 47.62 -11.00
N SER A 401 1.66 47.85 -11.34
CA SER A 401 0.82 47.19 -12.31
C SER A 401 1.29 47.42 -13.75
N GLN A 402 1.03 46.45 -14.63
CA GLN A 402 0.25 46.63 -15.87
C GLN A 402 0.15 45.30 -16.61
N GLY A 403 -1.07 45.00 -17.07
CA GLY A 403 -1.39 43.76 -17.78
C GLY A 403 -0.99 43.79 -19.25
N ASN A 404 -1.13 42.62 -19.88
CA ASN A 404 -1.55 42.53 -21.28
C ASN A 404 -2.16 41.16 -21.55
N GLN A 405 -3.31 41.20 -22.22
CA GLN A 405 -4.05 40.08 -22.78
C GLN A 405 -3.54 39.82 -24.21
N SER A 406 -3.38 38.53 -24.56
CA SER A 406 -3.45 37.99 -25.93
C SER A 406 -3.54 36.47 -25.77
N GLY A 407 -4.62 35.77 -26.15
CA GLY A 407 -5.19 35.75 -27.49
C GLY A 407 -4.39 34.77 -28.34
N LYS A 408 -4.66 33.46 -28.23
CA LYS A 408 -4.11 32.41 -29.09
C LYS A 408 -5.26 31.67 -29.78
N GLU A 409 -5.60 32.16 -30.97
CA GLU A 409 -6.14 31.36 -32.05
C GLU A 409 -4.96 30.71 -32.78
N PHE A 410 -5.06 29.41 -33.09
CA PHE A 410 -4.19 28.77 -34.08
C PHE A 410 -5.05 27.82 -34.90
N LEU A 411 -5.28 28.21 -36.16
CA LEU A 411 -5.82 27.36 -37.21
C LEU A 411 -4.74 27.22 -38.29
N PHE A 412 -4.55 25.97 -38.70
CA PHE A 412 -3.98 25.44 -39.94
C PHE A 412 -3.20 26.37 -40.89
N SER A 413 -1.97 25.98 -41.22
CA SER A 413 -1.30 26.42 -42.45
C SER A 413 -0.77 25.21 -43.23
N GLU A 414 -1.30 25.07 -44.44
CA GLU A 414 -0.89 24.15 -45.50
C GLU A 414 0.56 24.33 -45.95
N ILE A 415 1.03 23.23 -46.54
CA ILE A 415 2.27 23.03 -47.28
C ILE A 415 2.20 23.74 -48.64
N GLY A 416 3.31 24.34 -49.09
CA GLY A 416 3.52 24.62 -50.50
C GLY A 416 4.88 25.23 -50.84
N ASN A 417 5.69 24.48 -51.60
CA ASN A 417 6.60 24.90 -52.69
C ASN A 417 7.62 23.77 -52.91
N GLY A 418 7.88 23.21 -54.10
CA GLY A 418 7.37 23.44 -55.45
C GLY A 418 8.11 22.48 -56.39
N ASP A 419 7.46 22.05 -57.48
CA ASP A 419 7.96 22.05 -58.86
C ASP A 419 7.08 21.17 -59.78
N SER A 420 6.51 21.81 -60.80
CA SER A 420 5.78 21.24 -61.96
C SER A 420 6.74 21.19 -63.19
N PRO A 421 6.42 20.66 -64.41
CA PRO A 421 5.08 20.43 -64.97
C PRO A 421 4.87 19.26 -66.00
N SER A 422 3.60 19.13 -66.40
CA SER A 422 3.07 18.76 -67.74
C SER A 422 2.48 17.35 -67.93
N GLY A 423 1.16 17.31 -68.20
CA GLY A 423 0.40 16.11 -68.54
C GLY A 423 -1.11 16.34 -68.64
N ALA A 424 -1.54 17.40 -69.35
CA ALA A 424 -2.91 17.93 -69.45
C ALA A 424 -3.98 17.02 -70.09
N SER A 425 -3.78 15.71 -70.20
CA SER A 425 -4.85 14.75 -70.52
C SER A 425 -5.40 14.02 -69.29
N GLY A 426 -4.67 14.09 -68.16
CA GLY A 426 -5.06 13.45 -66.91
C GLY A 426 -6.08 14.24 -66.11
N ASP A 427 -6.07 15.57 -66.18
CA ASP A 427 -6.87 16.40 -65.27
C ASP A 427 -8.33 16.50 -65.70
N ALA A 428 -8.62 16.51 -67.00
CA ALA A 428 -9.99 16.41 -67.50
C ALA A 428 -10.58 15.01 -67.27
N ALA A 429 -9.76 13.95 -67.39
CA ALA A 429 -10.16 12.58 -67.08
C ALA A 429 -10.33 12.36 -65.58
N ARG A 430 -9.49 12.97 -64.74
CA ARG A 430 -9.62 12.98 -63.28
C ARG A 430 -10.81 13.80 -62.82
N LEU A 431 -11.04 14.98 -63.38
CA LEU A 431 -12.24 15.78 -63.10
C LEU A 431 -13.50 15.07 -63.60
N ALA A 432 -13.48 14.41 -64.76
CA ALA A 432 -14.61 13.60 -65.23
C ALA A 432 -14.81 12.36 -64.36
N ALA A 433 -13.73 11.73 -63.87
CA ALA A 433 -13.81 10.61 -62.94
C ALA A 433 -14.31 11.04 -61.56
N ILE A 434 -13.89 12.21 -61.06
CA ILE A 434 -14.37 12.80 -59.81
C ILE A 434 -15.83 13.24 -59.96
N LYS A 435 -16.22 13.82 -61.10
CA LYS A 435 -17.61 14.22 -61.37
C LYS A 435 -18.53 13.03 -61.59
N ALA A 436 -18.03 11.96 -62.22
CA ALA A 436 -18.73 10.68 -62.34
C ALA A 436 -18.77 9.92 -61.02
N HIS A 437 -17.76 10.07 -60.15
CA HIS A 437 -17.76 9.53 -58.80
C HIS A 437 -18.72 10.31 -57.90
N MET A 438 -18.77 11.64 -58.00
CA MET A 438 -19.76 12.49 -57.32
C MET A 438 -21.16 12.22 -57.85
N GLN A 439 -21.38 12.06 -59.16
CA GLN A 439 -22.68 11.65 -59.69
C GLN A 439 -23.08 10.24 -59.26
N LYS A 440 -22.13 9.30 -59.09
CA LYS A 440 -22.41 7.97 -58.53
C LYS A 440 -22.68 8.01 -57.03
N VAL A 441 -22.04 8.92 -56.30
CA VAL A 441 -22.27 9.15 -54.86
C VAL A 441 -23.62 9.85 -54.65
N ASP A 442 -23.99 10.80 -55.50
CA ASP A 442 -25.30 11.46 -55.50
C ASP A 442 -26.42 10.49 -55.93
N GLN A 443 -26.18 9.63 -56.92
CA GLN A 443 -27.12 8.56 -57.29
C GLN A 443 -27.24 7.45 -56.22
N ALA A 444 -26.22 7.27 -55.36
CA ALA A 444 -26.27 6.39 -54.19
C ALA A 444 -26.84 7.08 -52.94
N ALA A 445 -26.84 8.42 -52.90
CA ALA A 445 -27.45 9.19 -51.82
C ALA A 445 -28.98 9.09 -51.85
N ASP A 446 -29.57 8.91 -53.05
CA ASP A 446 -31.02 8.74 -53.27
C ASP A 446 -31.49 7.27 -53.23
N SER A 447 -30.60 6.29 -53.10
CA SER A 447 -31.00 4.89 -52.93
C SER A 447 -31.33 4.59 -51.46
N GLU A 448 -32.55 4.11 -51.24
CA GLU A 448 -33.06 3.62 -49.96
C GLU A 448 -32.19 2.45 -49.45
N ILE A 449 -31.78 2.50 -48.18
CA ILE A 449 -30.88 1.49 -47.59
C ILE A 449 -31.63 0.16 -47.51
N ASP A 450 -31.15 -0.86 -48.23
CA ASP A 450 -31.72 -2.21 -48.19
C ASP A 450 -31.21 -2.97 -46.95
N TRP A 451 -31.84 -2.66 -45.80
CA TRP A 451 -31.55 -3.29 -44.51
C TRP A 451 -31.69 -4.82 -44.54
N ALA A 452 -32.58 -5.36 -45.38
CA ALA A 452 -32.77 -6.80 -45.51
C ALA A 452 -31.62 -7.50 -46.25
N ARG A 453 -30.89 -6.79 -47.10
CA ARG A 453 -29.63 -7.26 -47.70
C ARG A 453 -28.48 -7.20 -46.69
N LEU A 454 -28.36 -6.10 -45.95
CA LEU A 454 -27.31 -5.89 -44.94
C LEU A 454 -27.39 -6.93 -43.81
N SER A 455 -28.58 -7.23 -43.30
CA SER A 455 -28.78 -8.26 -42.26
C SER A 455 -28.47 -9.68 -42.74
N ARG A 456 -28.63 -9.96 -44.05
CA ARG A 456 -28.37 -11.31 -44.61
C ARG A 456 -26.90 -11.62 -44.81
N THR A 457 -26.07 -10.61 -45.04
CA THR A 457 -24.66 -10.82 -45.34
C THR A 457 -23.79 -11.05 -44.11
N GLY A 458 -24.19 -10.61 -42.91
CA GLY A 458 -23.48 -10.84 -41.62
C GLY A 458 -22.08 -10.20 -41.50
N LEU A 459 -21.40 -10.00 -42.64
CA LEU A 459 -20.08 -9.39 -42.83
C LEU A 459 -20.04 -7.87 -42.63
N PHE A 460 -21.22 -7.23 -42.57
CA PHE A 460 -21.35 -5.78 -42.53
C PHE A 460 -21.01 -5.19 -41.15
N VAL A 461 -21.36 -5.89 -40.06
CA VAL A 461 -21.25 -5.37 -38.68
C VAL A 461 -19.89 -5.69 -38.05
N GLU A 462 -19.28 -6.84 -38.35
CA GLU A 462 -18.06 -7.28 -37.67
C GLU A 462 -16.75 -6.84 -38.35
N GLY A 463 -16.78 -6.43 -39.63
CA GLY A 463 -15.58 -6.19 -40.44
C GLY A 463 -15.35 -4.72 -40.83
N GLU A 464 -15.87 -4.32 -41.98
CA GLU A 464 -15.50 -3.05 -42.63
C GLU A 464 -16.13 -1.82 -41.98
N LEU A 465 -17.37 -1.93 -41.49
CA LEU A 465 -18.04 -0.82 -40.79
C LEU A 465 -17.44 -0.63 -39.40
N ARG A 466 -17.13 -1.72 -38.68
CA ARG A 466 -16.46 -1.67 -37.37
C ARG A 466 -15.09 -1.02 -37.47
N ALA A 467 -14.26 -1.45 -38.43
CA ALA A 467 -12.93 -0.87 -38.62
C ALA A 467 -13.00 0.63 -38.95
N TRP A 468 -13.93 1.02 -39.82
CA TRP A 468 -14.16 2.43 -40.14
C TRP A 468 -14.70 3.22 -38.94
N LEU A 469 -15.62 2.66 -38.17
CA LEU A 469 -16.17 3.29 -36.96
C LEU A 469 -15.08 3.49 -35.92
N VAL A 470 -14.26 2.48 -35.62
CA VAL A 470 -13.15 2.61 -34.65
C VAL A 470 -12.16 3.67 -35.11
N GLU A 471 -11.76 3.68 -36.38
CA GLU A 471 -10.85 4.70 -36.92
C GLU A 471 -11.45 6.10 -36.77
N ARG A 472 -12.75 6.25 -37.08
CA ARG A 472 -13.42 7.54 -37.02
C ARG A 472 -13.70 7.99 -35.59
N THR A 473 -14.09 7.10 -34.67
CA THR A 473 -14.33 7.41 -33.25
C THR A 473 -13.05 7.67 -32.47
N THR A 474 -11.91 7.11 -32.92
CA THR A 474 -10.58 7.42 -32.34
C THR A 474 -10.24 8.91 -32.46
N GLU A 475 -10.64 9.58 -33.54
CA GLU A 475 -10.42 11.02 -33.71
C GLU A 475 -11.19 11.87 -32.69
N PHE A 476 -12.34 11.38 -32.18
CA PHE A 476 -13.22 12.14 -31.29
C PHE A 476 -13.03 11.80 -29.80
N VAL A 477 -12.84 10.52 -29.47
CA VAL A 477 -12.82 10.02 -28.07
C VAL A 477 -11.44 9.52 -27.66
N GLY A 478 -10.51 9.38 -28.61
CA GLY A 478 -9.19 8.80 -28.37
C GLY A 478 -9.19 7.27 -28.40
N ALA A 479 -8.00 6.69 -28.52
CA ALA A 479 -7.83 5.25 -28.81
C ALA A 479 -8.29 4.30 -27.69
N GLU A 480 -8.41 4.78 -26.44
CA GLU A 480 -8.79 3.95 -25.30
C GLU A 480 -10.30 3.65 -25.28
N ASP A 481 -11.14 4.57 -25.75
CA ASP A 481 -12.61 4.46 -25.71
C ASP A 481 -13.25 4.31 -27.11
N ALA A 482 -12.44 4.35 -28.18
CA ALA A 482 -12.91 4.28 -29.57
C ALA A 482 -13.58 2.96 -29.92
N GLU A 483 -13.07 1.84 -29.38
CA GLU A 483 -13.64 0.50 -29.59
C GLU A 483 -15.01 0.37 -28.94
N ASP A 484 -15.14 0.83 -27.69
CA ASP A 484 -16.40 0.79 -26.94
C ASP A 484 -17.46 1.68 -27.59
N MET A 485 -17.09 2.87 -28.08
CA MET A 485 -18.02 3.74 -28.80
C MET A 485 -18.42 3.16 -30.16
N ALA A 486 -17.48 2.54 -30.90
CA ALA A 486 -17.80 1.87 -32.16
C ALA A 486 -18.76 0.69 -31.93
N GLU A 487 -18.58 -0.09 -30.86
CA GLU A 487 -19.49 -1.17 -30.50
C GLU A 487 -20.86 -0.66 -30.07
N PHE A 488 -20.92 0.44 -29.32
CA PHE A 488 -22.17 1.10 -28.97
C PHE A 488 -22.96 1.54 -30.22
N ILE A 489 -22.28 2.18 -31.19
CA ILE A 489 -22.91 2.61 -32.45
C ILE A 489 -23.40 1.41 -33.26
N LEU A 490 -22.63 0.31 -33.29
CA LEU A 490 -23.03 -0.92 -33.98
C LEU A 490 -24.24 -1.60 -33.32
N ASP A 491 -24.36 -1.56 -31.98
CA ASP A 491 -25.49 -2.15 -31.25
C ASP A 491 -26.81 -1.42 -31.52
N GLN A 492 -26.77 -0.14 -31.95
CA GLN A 492 -27.95 0.60 -32.41
C GLN A 492 -28.52 0.08 -33.75
N PHE A 493 -27.77 -0.74 -34.50
CA PHE A 493 -28.25 -1.34 -35.74
C PHE A 493 -28.73 -2.77 -35.47
N PRO A 494 -30.05 -3.01 -35.38
CA PRO A 494 -30.58 -4.31 -35.00
C PRO A 494 -30.27 -5.38 -36.07
N PRO A 495 -30.03 -6.65 -35.65
CA PRO A 495 -29.80 -7.76 -36.57
C PRO A 495 -31.07 -8.20 -37.33
N ARG A 496 -32.26 -7.66 -36.98
CA ARG A 496 -33.55 -7.97 -37.60
C ARG A 496 -34.18 -6.69 -38.12
N ALA A 497 -34.43 -6.66 -39.44
CA ALA A 497 -34.84 -5.52 -40.26
C ALA A 497 -36.23 -4.93 -39.96
N ASP A 498 -36.83 -5.21 -38.80
CA ASP A 498 -38.24 -4.89 -38.53
C ASP A 498 -38.44 -3.42 -38.12
N GLN A 499 -37.40 -2.77 -37.55
CA GLN A 499 -37.35 -1.33 -37.27
C GLN A 499 -35.90 -0.83 -37.35
N PRO A 500 -35.40 -0.41 -38.54
CA PRO A 500 -34.07 0.19 -38.64
C PRO A 500 -34.05 1.57 -37.96
N PRO A 501 -32.93 1.97 -37.33
CA PRO A 501 -32.79 3.33 -36.80
C PRO A 501 -32.91 4.36 -37.94
N THR A 502 -33.45 5.54 -37.63
CA THR A 502 -33.46 6.68 -38.55
C THR A 502 -32.25 7.57 -38.30
N GLU A 503 -31.80 8.30 -39.33
CA GLU A 503 -30.67 9.25 -39.23
C GLU A 503 -30.86 10.25 -38.08
N GLU A 504 -32.09 10.73 -37.88
CA GLU A 504 -32.44 11.68 -36.83
C GLU A 504 -32.46 11.06 -35.42
N SER A 505 -32.89 9.80 -35.29
CA SER A 505 -32.90 9.08 -34.00
C SER A 505 -31.47 8.82 -33.52
N LEU A 506 -30.62 8.32 -34.42
CA LEU A 506 -29.21 8.05 -34.11
C LEU A 506 -28.46 9.36 -33.80
N ALA A 507 -28.72 10.44 -34.55
CA ALA A 507 -28.13 11.75 -34.24
C ALA A 507 -28.54 12.29 -32.87
N THR A 508 -29.77 12.02 -32.41
CA THR A 508 -30.24 12.47 -31.10
C THR A 508 -29.53 11.72 -29.97
N GLU A 509 -29.37 10.41 -30.11
CA GLU A 509 -28.65 9.57 -29.13
C GLU A 509 -27.16 9.87 -29.10
N MET A 510 -26.54 10.07 -30.27
CA MET A 510 -25.11 10.36 -30.36
C MET A 510 -24.74 11.77 -29.89
N ARG A 511 -25.69 12.70 -29.86
CA ARG A 511 -25.47 14.08 -29.39
C ARG A 511 -25.23 14.17 -27.88
N GLU A 512 -25.54 13.13 -27.12
CA GLU A 512 -25.17 13.04 -25.71
C GLU A 512 -23.68 12.71 -25.51
N PHE A 513 -23.02 12.15 -26.53
CA PHE A 513 -21.65 11.66 -26.46
C PHE A 513 -20.66 12.45 -27.32
N LEU A 514 -21.13 12.98 -28.45
CA LEU A 514 -20.38 13.82 -29.36
C LEU A 514 -21.02 15.22 -29.33
N ASP A 515 -20.20 16.27 -29.21
CA ASP A 515 -20.70 17.65 -29.14
C ASP A 515 -21.21 18.14 -30.52
N VAL A 516 -20.85 19.36 -30.94
CA VAL A 516 -21.39 20.08 -32.11
C VAL A 516 -21.14 19.37 -33.46
N GLU A 517 -20.31 18.32 -33.50
CA GLU A 517 -19.89 17.60 -34.71
C GLU A 517 -20.70 16.32 -34.98
N THR A 518 -21.66 15.97 -34.11
CA THR A 518 -22.53 14.78 -34.24
C THR A 518 -23.24 14.69 -35.59
N ASP A 519 -23.82 15.81 -36.05
CA ASP A 519 -24.61 15.81 -37.29
C ASP A 519 -23.73 15.54 -38.52
N GLN A 520 -22.44 15.90 -38.50
CA GLN A 520 -21.50 15.61 -39.57
C GLN A 520 -21.03 14.15 -39.51
N PHE A 521 -20.78 13.64 -38.31
CA PHE A 521 -20.42 12.24 -38.07
C PHE A 521 -21.53 11.30 -38.55
N VAL A 522 -22.78 11.55 -38.15
CA VAL A 522 -23.93 10.70 -38.50
C VAL A 522 -24.19 10.70 -40.00
N LYS A 523 -24.03 11.85 -40.67
CA LYS A 523 -24.11 11.93 -42.14
C LYS A 523 -23.02 11.14 -42.84
N ALA A 524 -21.79 11.19 -42.32
CA ALA A 524 -20.68 10.40 -42.85
C ALA A 524 -20.92 8.90 -42.67
N LEU A 525 -21.44 8.50 -41.49
CA LEU A 525 -21.85 7.12 -41.19
C LEU A 525 -22.97 6.66 -42.13
N TRP A 526 -24.03 7.46 -42.32
CA TRP A 526 -25.14 7.12 -43.23
C TRP A 526 -24.69 6.97 -44.68
N THR A 527 -23.77 7.84 -45.11
CA THR A 527 -23.15 7.76 -46.44
C THR A 527 -22.30 6.50 -46.58
N ARG A 528 -21.55 6.13 -45.54
CA ARG A 528 -20.75 4.91 -45.53
C ARG A 528 -21.61 3.65 -45.59
N ILE A 529 -22.72 3.63 -44.83
CA ILE A 529 -23.70 2.55 -44.85
C ILE A 529 -24.31 2.38 -46.25
N LYS A 530 -24.62 3.48 -46.95
CA LYS A 530 -25.13 3.45 -48.34
C LYS A 530 -24.11 2.97 -49.38
N GLN A 531 -22.82 3.02 -49.08
CA GLN A 531 -21.74 2.63 -50.00
C GLN A 531 -21.37 1.14 -49.90
N CYS A 532 -21.78 0.48 -48.82
CA CYS A 532 -21.62 -0.96 -48.60
C CYS A 532 -22.80 -1.74 -49.21
#